data_AF-A0A194W781-F1
#
_entry.id   AF-A0A194W781-F1
#
_cell.length_a   1.000
_cell.length_b   1.000
_cell.length_c   1.000
_cell.angle_alpha   90.00
_cell.angle_beta   90.00
_cell.angle_gamma   90.00
#
_symmetry.space_group_name_H-M   'P 1'
#
loop_
_entity.id
_entity.type
_entity.pdbx_description
1 polymer ?
#
loop_
_entity_poly.entity_id
_entity_poly.type
_entity_poly.pdbx_seq_one_letter_code
_entity_poly.pdbx_strand_id
1 'polypeptide(L)'
;MSPTPETTTPTPIPTFTNSPRSDEATSWHTVAVTFVTCFILLLLASAVGICHLNRRKASLEAVLGGLNRTRGGVPSPNPHVYGSNAWREHELAQASGISRDALRIADLEAQNSVLEQRAAVLERLAHFLEHQNRHLNRENSELRLDSSSLAFDPVAMQRVHDEIHRPVRRAGPEQPQSLDLRNPSGPEEALKVSGADDPLVGLITTPANE
;
A
#
# COMPACT_ATOMS: atom_id res chain seq x y z
N MET A 1 -29.63 -57.61 43.47
CA MET A 1 -29.56 -56.14 43.49
C MET A 1 -29.88 -55.67 42.09
N SER A 2 -31.03 -55.03 41.90
CA SER A 2 -31.51 -54.60 40.57
C SER A 2 -31.15 -53.13 40.33
N PRO A 3 -30.71 -52.74 39.12
CA PRO A 3 -30.35 -51.36 38.83
C PRO A 3 -31.58 -50.47 38.58
N THR A 4 -31.51 -49.27 39.14
CA THR A 4 -32.50 -48.18 39.06
C THR A 4 -32.53 -47.57 37.65
N PRO A 5 -33.71 -47.26 37.08
CA PRO A 5 -33.80 -46.55 35.80
C PRO A 5 -33.67 -45.04 35.97
N GLU A 6 -32.80 -44.41 35.18
CA GLU A 6 -32.66 -42.96 35.11
C GLU A 6 -33.80 -42.32 34.31
N THR A 7 -34.36 -41.25 34.85
CA THR A 7 -35.48 -40.49 34.29
C THR A 7 -34.94 -39.31 33.49
N THR A 8 -35.03 -39.37 32.17
CA THR A 8 -34.63 -38.27 31.26
C THR A 8 -35.76 -37.25 31.13
N THR A 9 -35.53 -36.02 31.60
CA THR A 9 -36.45 -34.88 31.48
C THR A 9 -36.39 -34.28 30.06
N PRO A 10 -37.52 -34.11 29.35
CA PRO A 10 -37.53 -33.50 28.02
C PRO A 10 -37.36 -31.98 28.11
N THR A 11 -36.41 -31.45 27.32
CA THR A 11 -36.13 -30.01 27.20
C THR A 11 -37.21 -29.34 26.34
N PRO A 12 -37.83 -28.22 26.79
CA PRO A 12 -38.88 -27.55 26.03
C PRO A 12 -38.30 -26.82 24.81
N ILE A 13 -38.92 -27.04 23.65
CA ILE A 13 -38.59 -26.38 22.38
C ILE A 13 -39.12 -24.94 22.41
N PRO A 14 -38.28 -23.91 22.18
CA PRO A 14 -38.74 -22.53 22.14
C PRO A 14 -39.61 -22.30 20.89
N THR A 15 -40.86 -21.90 21.11
CA THR A 15 -41.78 -21.50 20.05
C THR A 15 -41.49 -20.04 19.70
N PHE A 16 -40.80 -19.81 18.57
CA PHE A 16 -40.63 -18.46 18.01
C PHE A 16 -41.90 -18.04 17.27
N THR A 17 -42.71 -17.20 17.90
CA THR A 17 -43.84 -16.52 17.25
C THR A 17 -43.30 -15.31 16.46
N ASN A 18 -42.99 -15.51 15.19
CA ASN A 18 -42.71 -14.44 14.24
C ASN A 18 -44.00 -13.64 13.97
N SER A 19 -44.33 -12.70 14.85
CA SER A 19 -45.24 -11.60 14.49
C SER A 19 -44.45 -10.57 13.68
N PRO A 20 -44.88 -10.24 12.45
CA PRO A 20 -44.25 -9.17 11.67
C PRO A 20 -44.45 -7.85 12.41
N ARG A 21 -43.37 -7.36 13.01
CA ARG A 21 -43.32 -6.09 13.74
C ARG A 21 -43.46 -4.97 12.70
N SER A 22 -44.66 -4.37 12.64
CA SER A 22 -45.05 -3.31 11.68
C SER A 22 -44.30 -1.98 11.84
N ASP A 23 -43.24 -1.94 12.65
CA ASP A 23 -42.49 -0.71 12.97
C ASP A 23 -41.35 -0.45 11.98
N GLU A 24 -41.00 -1.39 11.09
CA GLU A 24 -39.89 -1.20 10.15
C GLU A 24 -40.25 -0.30 8.96
N ALA A 25 -41.51 -0.34 8.50
CA ALA A 25 -41.95 0.44 7.34
C ALA A 25 -41.87 1.97 7.59
N THR A 26 -42.14 2.42 8.83
CA THR A 26 -42.07 3.84 9.19
C THR A 26 -40.63 4.36 9.29
N SER A 27 -39.66 3.48 9.57
CA SER A 27 -38.25 3.85 9.68
C SER A 27 -37.66 4.25 8.33
N TRP A 28 -37.90 3.46 7.28
CA TRP A 28 -37.43 3.76 5.92
C TRP A 28 -38.05 5.02 5.33
N HIS A 29 -39.34 5.27 5.60
CA HIS A 29 -39.98 6.53 5.18
C HIS A 29 -39.34 7.74 5.86
N THR A 30 -39.02 7.65 7.15
CA THR A 30 -38.37 8.75 7.88
C THR A 30 -36.96 9.02 7.33
N VAL A 31 -36.19 7.98 7.05
CA VAL A 31 -34.86 8.11 6.43
C VAL A 31 -34.95 8.69 5.03
N ALA A 32 -35.90 8.24 4.20
CA ALA A 32 -36.10 8.77 2.86
C ALA A 32 -36.50 10.25 2.88
N VAL A 33 -37.43 10.64 3.76
CA VAL A 33 -37.89 12.04 3.89
C VAL A 33 -36.74 12.93 4.38
N THR A 34 -35.99 12.51 5.38
CA THR A 34 -34.84 13.28 5.88
C THR A 34 -33.75 13.42 4.81
N PHE A 35 -33.44 12.35 4.07
CA PHE A 35 -32.48 12.39 2.97
C PHE A 35 -32.91 13.37 1.87
N VAL A 36 -34.16 13.26 1.39
CA VAL A 36 -34.70 14.16 0.34
C VAL A 36 -34.71 15.61 0.82
N THR A 37 -35.08 15.86 2.09
CA THR A 37 -35.10 17.21 2.66
C THR A 37 -33.69 17.80 2.75
N CYS A 38 -32.71 17.03 3.25
CA CYS A 38 -31.31 17.44 3.29
C CYS A 38 -30.77 17.72 1.88
N PHE A 39 -31.10 16.88 0.90
CA PHE A 39 -30.68 17.07 -0.48
C PHE A 39 -31.23 18.37 -1.08
N ILE A 40 -32.52 18.68 -0.86
CA ILE A 40 -33.13 19.93 -1.33
C ILE A 40 -32.47 21.14 -0.68
N LEU A 41 -32.20 21.11 0.64
CA LEU A 41 -31.52 22.20 1.33
C LEU A 41 -30.10 22.42 0.78
N LEU A 42 -29.39 21.35 0.45
CA LEU A 42 -28.04 21.43 -0.11
C LEU A 42 -28.06 21.99 -1.55
N LEU A 43 -29.06 21.64 -2.34
CA LEU A 43 -29.28 22.24 -3.67
C LEU A 43 -29.60 23.73 -3.58
N LEU A 44 -30.47 24.14 -2.64
CA LEU A 44 -30.81 25.55 -2.43
C LEU A 44 -29.59 26.35 -1.97
N ALA A 45 -28.80 25.83 -1.03
CA ALA A 45 -27.58 26.46 -0.56
C ALA A 45 -26.56 26.63 -1.70
N SER A 46 -26.40 25.60 -2.55
CA SER A 46 -25.55 25.66 -3.74
C SER A 46 -26.02 26.72 -4.74
N ALA A 47 -27.32 26.76 -5.04
CA ALA A 47 -27.90 27.75 -5.95
C ALA A 47 -27.70 29.19 -5.43
N VAL A 48 -27.88 29.43 -4.13
CA VAL A 48 -27.60 30.74 -3.51
C VAL A 48 -26.11 31.10 -3.64
N GLY A 49 -25.21 30.13 -3.43
CA GLY A 49 -23.77 30.31 -3.62
C GLY A 49 -23.41 30.75 -5.04
N ILE A 50 -23.96 30.06 -6.04
CA ILE A 50 -23.76 30.38 -7.47
C ILE A 50 -24.33 31.77 -7.81
N CYS A 51 -25.54 32.09 -7.34
CA CYS A 51 -26.15 33.40 -7.53
C CYS A 51 -25.31 34.53 -6.91
N HIS A 52 -24.76 34.31 -5.71
CA HIS A 52 -23.91 35.28 -5.04
C HIS A 52 -22.58 35.49 -5.78
N LEU A 53 -21.96 34.41 -6.29
CA LEU A 53 -20.77 34.48 -7.14
C LEU A 53 -21.05 35.28 -8.43
N ASN A 54 -22.16 35.01 -9.11
CA ASN A 54 -22.55 35.73 -10.32
C ASN A 54 -22.83 37.22 -10.05
N ARG A 55 -23.46 37.56 -8.92
CA ARG A 55 -23.69 38.95 -8.53
C ARG A 55 -22.39 39.68 -8.24
N ARG A 56 -21.42 39.01 -7.61
CA ARG A 56 -20.07 39.58 -7.39
C ARG A 56 -19.31 39.79 -8.70
N LYS A 57 -19.41 38.84 -9.64
CA LYS A 57 -18.81 38.98 -10.97
C LYS A 57 -19.35 40.22 -11.70
N ALA A 58 -20.68 40.38 -11.76
CA ALA A 58 -21.29 41.55 -12.40
C ALA A 58 -20.90 42.88 -11.73
N SER A 59 -20.77 42.90 -10.39
CA SER A 59 -20.30 44.07 -9.65
C SER A 59 -18.84 44.42 -10.01
N LEU A 60 -17.96 43.42 -10.10
CA LEU A 60 -16.58 43.61 -10.51
C LEU A 60 -16.47 44.12 -11.94
N GLU A 61 -17.27 43.57 -12.87
CA GLU A 61 -17.31 44.05 -14.25
C GLU A 61 -17.80 45.49 -14.35
N ALA A 62 -18.77 45.90 -13.54
CA ALA A 62 -19.24 47.29 -13.49
C ALA A 62 -18.17 48.25 -12.96
N VAL A 63 -17.44 47.85 -11.90
CA VAL A 63 -16.32 48.63 -11.35
C VAL A 63 -15.19 48.73 -12.37
N LEU A 64 -14.84 47.62 -13.04
CA LEU A 64 -13.78 47.57 -14.05
C LEU A 64 -14.14 48.40 -15.29
N GLY A 65 -15.41 48.34 -15.73
CA GLY A 65 -15.93 49.16 -16.82
C GLY A 65 -15.93 50.66 -16.50
N GLY A 66 -16.22 51.02 -15.25
CA GLY A 66 -16.10 52.40 -14.75
C GLY A 66 -14.65 52.90 -14.75
N LEU A 67 -13.71 52.05 -14.37
CA LEU A 67 -12.27 52.38 -14.35
C LEU A 67 -11.69 52.60 -15.76
N ASN A 68 -12.18 51.85 -16.75
CA ASN A 68 -11.73 52.00 -18.14
C ASN A 68 -12.24 53.28 -18.80
N ARG A 69 -13.33 53.88 -18.30
CA ARG A 69 -13.89 55.14 -18.83
C ARG A 69 -13.09 56.39 -18.43
N THR A 70 -12.32 56.34 -17.35
CA THR A 70 -11.51 57.48 -16.88
C THR A 70 -10.09 57.50 -17.47
N ARG A 71 -9.66 56.41 -18.14
CA ARG A 71 -8.38 56.32 -18.84
C ARG A 71 -8.56 56.64 -20.32
N GLY A 72 -8.98 57.87 -20.62
CA GLY A 72 -9.31 58.38 -21.97
C GLY A 72 -8.13 58.55 -22.94
N GLY A 73 -7.26 57.55 -23.05
CA GLY A 73 -6.25 57.46 -24.09
C GLY A 73 -6.45 56.15 -24.83
N VAL A 74 -6.79 56.22 -26.13
CA VAL A 74 -6.81 55.05 -27.01
C VAL A 74 -5.40 54.45 -26.97
N PRO A 75 -5.21 53.22 -26.43
CA PRO A 75 -3.88 52.62 -26.38
C PRO A 75 -3.38 52.45 -27.81
N SER A 76 -2.16 52.88 -28.10
CA SER A 76 -1.61 52.62 -29.43
C SER A 76 -1.51 51.11 -29.63
N PRO A 77 -1.93 50.60 -30.79
CA PRO A 77 -1.87 49.17 -31.07
C PRO A 77 -0.44 48.65 -30.90
N ASN A 78 -0.32 47.45 -30.33
CA ASN A 78 0.95 46.80 -30.06
C ASN A 78 1.73 46.60 -31.38
N PRO A 79 2.95 47.15 -31.52
CA PRO A 79 3.71 47.06 -32.77
C PRO A 79 4.34 45.68 -32.97
N HIS A 80 4.27 44.80 -31.97
CA HIS A 80 4.90 43.48 -32.02
C HIS A 80 3.93 42.40 -32.54
N VAL A 81 4.50 41.35 -33.14
CA VAL A 81 3.73 40.20 -33.64
C VAL A 81 3.08 39.46 -32.46
N TYR A 82 1.79 39.15 -32.58
CA TYR A 82 1.01 38.45 -31.55
C TYR A 82 1.68 37.14 -31.11
N GLY A 83 1.76 36.91 -29.80
CA GLY A 83 2.36 35.71 -29.20
C GLY A 83 3.88 35.79 -28.95
N SER A 84 4.59 36.76 -29.54
CA SER A 84 6.01 37.00 -29.24
C SER A 84 6.22 37.47 -27.79
N ASN A 85 7.43 37.27 -27.25
CA ASN A 85 7.77 37.73 -25.91
C ASN A 85 7.64 39.26 -25.80
N ALA A 86 8.09 39.99 -26.83
CA ALA A 86 7.96 41.44 -26.90
C ALA A 86 6.49 41.91 -26.90
N TRP A 87 5.60 41.17 -27.60
CA TRP A 87 4.16 41.46 -27.54
C TRP A 87 3.61 41.30 -26.12
N ARG A 88 3.97 40.21 -25.43
CA ARG A 88 3.55 39.94 -24.04
C ARG A 88 4.06 41.00 -23.07
N GLU A 89 5.32 41.41 -23.19
CA GLU A 89 5.91 42.45 -22.34
C GLU A 89 5.23 43.82 -22.56
N HIS A 90 4.89 44.16 -23.80
CA HIS A 90 4.20 45.39 -24.14
C HIS A 90 2.74 45.41 -23.62
N GLU A 91 1.99 44.31 -23.74
CA GLU A 91 0.65 44.19 -23.13
C GLU A 91 0.73 44.30 -21.60
N LEU A 92 1.70 43.63 -20.98
CA LEU A 92 1.97 43.77 -19.54
C LEU A 92 2.31 45.22 -19.19
N ALA A 93 3.07 45.94 -20.03
CA ALA A 93 3.40 47.35 -19.86
C ALA A 93 2.17 48.26 -19.80
N GLN A 94 1.14 47.98 -20.59
CA GLN A 94 -0.09 48.77 -20.64
C GLN A 94 -1.11 48.39 -19.56
N ALA A 95 -1.05 47.14 -19.09
CA ALA A 95 -1.88 46.63 -18.00
C ALA A 95 -1.74 47.56 -16.76
N SER A 96 -2.86 47.86 -16.10
CA SER A 96 -2.86 48.65 -14.86
C SER A 96 -2.00 47.93 -13.80
N GLY A 97 -1.37 48.68 -12.88
CA GLY A 97 -0.56 48.07 -11.82
C GLY A 97 -1.29 46.93 -11.10
N ILE A 98 -2.59 47.14 -10.84
CA ILE A 98 -3.49 46.14 -10.22
C ILE A 98 -3.59 44.86 -11.07
N SER A 99 -3.76 44.97 -12.40
CA SER A 99 -3.81 43.79 -13.27
C SER A 99 -2.47 43.06 -13.40
N ARG A 100 -1.35 43.78 -13.31
CA ARG A 100 -0.01 43.18 -13.32
C ARG A 100 0.25 42.37 -12.05
N ASP A 101 -0.12 42.94 -10.90
CA ASP A 101 -0.02 42.27 -9.62
C ASP A 101 -0.92 41.03 -9.58
N ALA A 102 -2.16 41.14 -10.07
CA ALA A 102 -3.07 40.00 -10.17
C ALA A 102 -2.53 38.87 -11.07
N LEU A 103 -1.99 39.20 -12.25
CA LEU A 103 -1.35 38.22 -13.15
C LEU A 103 -0.11 37.58 -12.51
N ARG A 104 0.71 38.38 -11.81
CA ARG A 104 1.89 37.88 -11.10
C ARG A 104 1.51 36.96 -9.95
N ILE A 105 0.47 37.29 -9.19
CA ILE A 105 -0.05 36.43 -8.12
C ILE A 105 -0.53 35.10 -8.71
N ALA A 106 -1.34 35.13 -9.77
CA ALA A 106 -1.83 33.92 -10.42
C ALA A 106 -0.70 33.04 -10.98
N ASP A 107 0.35 33.65 -11.56
CA ASP A 107 1.53 32.92 -12.05
C ASP A 107 2.31 32.28 -10.89
N LEU A 108 2.51 33.00 -9.78
CA LEU A 108 3.16 32.46 -8.58
C LEU A 108 2.34 31.34 -7.93
N GLU A 109 1.02 31.46 -7.89
CA GLU A 109 0.12 30.40 -7.41
C GLU A 109 0.21 29.14 -8.28
N ALA A 110 0.24 29.30 -9.60
CA ALA A 110 0.42 28.19 -10.53
C ALA A 110 1.79 27.51 -10.34
N GLN A 111 2.87 28.29 -10.20
CA GLN A 111 4.20 27.77 -9.92
C GLN A 111 4.26 27.02 -8.59
N ASN A 112 3.63 27.56 -7.53
CA ASN A 112 3.54 26.90 -6.23
C ASN A 112 2.79 25.57 -6.33
N SER A 113 1.66 25.52 -7.03
CA SER A 113 0.90 24.28 -7.21
C SER A 113 1.74 23.19 -7.92
N VAL A 114 2.51 23.56 -8.95
CA VAL A 114 3.42 22.62 -9.63
C VAL A 114 4.53 22.14 -8.70
N LEU A 115 5.09 23.03 -7.86
CA LEU A 115 6.11 22.67 -6.88
C LEU A 115 5.57 21.72 -5.80
N GLU A 116 4.37 21.98 -5.29
CA GLU A 116 3.69 21.10 -4.32
C GLU A 116 3.45 19.70 -4.90
N GLN A 117 2.99 19.61 -6.15
CA GLN A 117 2.83 18.32 -6.83
C GLN A 117 4.17 17.57 -6.96
N ARG A 118 5.25 18.27 -7.32
CA ARG A 118 6.59 17.66 -7.41
C ARG A 118 7.09 17.20 -6.04
N ALA A 119 6.89 17.99 -5.00
CA ALA A 119 7.26 17.63 -3.63
C ALA A 119 6.53 16.36 -3.18
N ALA A 120 5.22 16.28 -3.43
CA ALA A 120 4.42 15.09 -3.10
C ALA A 120 4.89 13.82 -3.85
N VAL A 121 5.32 13.94 -5.10
CA VAL A 121 5.89 12.81 -5.86
C VAL A 121 7.23 12.36 -5.26
N LEU A 122 8.10 13.31 -4.89
CA LEU A 122 9.39 13.01 -4.27
C LEU A 122 9.23 12.35 -2.90
N GLU A 123 8.28 12.80 -2.09
CA GLU A 123 7.96 12.20 -0.80
C GLU A 123 7.48 10.75 -0.93
N ARG A 124 6.59 10.48 -1.89
CA ARG A 124 6.15 9.11 -2.20
C ARG A 124 7.31 8.20 -2.63
N LEU A 125 8.22 8.74 -3.45
CA LEU A 125 9.40 8.00 -3.89
C LEU A 125 10.36 7.71 -2.73
N ALA A 126 10.57 8.68 -1.83
CA ALA A 126 11.36 8.50 -0.63
C ALA A 126 10.80 7.38 0.26
N HIS A 127 9.48 7.40 0.52
CA HIS A 127 8.83 6.32 1.28
C HIS A 127 8.93 4.95 0.61
N PHE A 128 8.81 4.89 -0.72
CA PHE A 128 8.98 3.64 -1.46
C PHE A 128 10.41 3.08 -1.31
N LEU A 129 11.43 3.94 -1.46
CA LEU A 129 12.82 3.54 -1.28
C LEU A 129 13.12 3.12 0.17
N GLU A 130 12.56 3.81 1.15
CA GLU A 130 12.69 3.44 2.56
C GLU A 130 12.07 2.06 2.84
N HIS A 131 10.90 1.77 2.26
CA HIS A 131 10.27 0.47 2.36
C HIS A 131 11.14 -0.64 1.73
N GLN A 132 11.68 -0.41 0.53
CA GLN A 132 12.60 -1.35 -0.10
C GLN A 132 13.88 -1.57 0.70
N ASN A 133 14.45 -0.52 1.29
CA ASN A 133 15.64 -0.63 2.12
C ASN A 133 15.36 -1.47 3.38
N ARG A 134 14.20 -1.25 4.03
CA ARG A 134 13.76 -2.09 5.16
C ARG A 134 13.59 -3.55 4.76
N HIS A 135 13.03 -3.83 3.58
CA HIS A 135 12.90 -5.20 3.06
C HIS A 135 14.27 -5.85 2.86
N LEU A 136 15.18 -5.18 2.15
CA LEU A 136 16.53 -5.67 1.90
C LEU A 136 17.32 -5.90 3.18
N ASN A 137 17.17 -5.04 4.19
CA ASN A 137 17.84 -5.22 5.48
C ASN A 137 17.31 -6.47 6.22
N ARG A 138 16.02 -6.79 6.11
CA ARG A 138 15.47 -8.02 6.67
C ARG A 138 16.04 -9.24 5.97
N GLU A 139 16.00 -9.28 4.64
CA GLU A 139 16.59 -10.38 3.86
C GLU A 139 18.08 -10.56 4.17
N ASN A 140 18.83 -9.46 4.30
CA ASN A 140 20.24 -9.51 4.68
C ASN A 140 20.44 -10.07 6.10
N SER A 141 19.57 -9.68 7.05
CA SER A 141 19.62 -10.24 8.41
C SER A 141 19.28 -11.73 8.44
N GLU A 142 18.31 -12.19 7.65
CA GLU A 142 17.94 -13.60 7.52
C GLU A 142 19.09 -14.41 6.91
N LEU A 143 19.69 -13.95 5.81
CA LEU A 143 20.86 -14.60 5.21
C LEU A 143 22.07 -14.67 6.16
N ARG A 144 22.25 -13.67 7.01
CA ARG A 144 23.30 -13.68 8.04
C ARG A 144 23.02 -14.70 9.15
N LEU A 145 21.75 -14.88 9.52
CA LEU A 145 21.35 -15.93 10.46
C LEU A 145 21.52 -17.32 9.84
N ASP A 146 21.07 -17.53 8.60
CA ASP A 146 21.22 -18.80 7.89
C ASP A 146 22.69 -19.20 7.72
N SER A 147 23.54 -18.25 7.36
CA SER A 147 25.00 -18.49 7.26
C SER A 147 25.65 -18.75 8.62
N SER A 148 25.15 -18.15 9.70
CA SER A 148 25.61 -18.48 11.06
C SER A 148 25.13 -19.86 11.54
N SER A 149 23.95 -20.29 11.10
CA SER A 149 23.41 -21.62 11.37
C SER A 149 24.11 -22.70 10.55
N LEU A 150 24.56 -22.36 9.34
CA LEU A 150 25.42 -23.17 8.48
C LEU A 150 26.90 -23.12 8.92
N ALA A 151 27.15 -22.97 10.23
CA ALA A 151 28.48 -23.18 10.80
C ALA A 151 28.92 -24.62 10.53
N PHE A 152 29.56 -24.84 9.38
CA PHE A 152 30.11 -26.13 9.02
C PHE A 152 31.16 -26.50 10.05
N ASP A 153 31.05 -27.72 10.59
CA ASP A 153 32.08 -28.26 11.47
C ASP A 153 33.43 -28.20 10.72
N PRO A 154 34.40 -27.40 11.18
CA PRO A 154 35.68 -27.24 10.49
C PRO A 154 36.40 -28.58 10.34
N VAL A 155 36.15 -29.54 11.24
CA VAL A 155 36.71 -30.88 11.17
C VAL A 155 36.06 -31.68 10.03
N ALA A 156 34.74 -31.57 9.84
CA ALA A 156 34.04 -32.22 8.74
C ALA A 156 34.48 -31.64 7.38
N MET A 157 34.60 -30.31 7.27
CA MET A 157 35.13 -29.67 6.06
C MET A 157 36.57 -30.09 5.76
N GLN A 158 37.44 -30.15 6.77
CA GLN A 158 38.82 -30.60 6.58
C GLN A 158 38.88 -32.06 6.10
N ARG A 159 38.03 -32.95 6.62
CA ARG A 159 37.96 -34.34 6.15
C ARG A 159 37.52 -34.45 4.69
N VAL A 160 36.50 -33.68 4.30
CA VAL A 160 36.05 -33.66 2.89
C VAL A 160 37.16 -33.12 1.98
N HIS A 161 37.85 -32.06 2.41
CA HIS A 161 39.00 -31.51 1.69
C HIS A 161 40.12 -32.56 1.54
N ASP A 162 40.50 -33.23 2.63
CA ASP A 162 41.55 -34.24 2.61
C ASP A 162 41.17 -35.47 1.77
N GLU A 163 39.89 -35.86 1.75
CA GLU A 163 39.41 -36.98 0.94
C GLU A 163 39.33 -36.63 -0.55
N ILE A 164 38.96 -35.40 -0.92
CA ILE A 164 39.00 -34.91 -2.31
C ILE A 164 40.44 -34.85 -2.83
N HIS A 165 41.39 -34.43 -1.99
CA HIS A 165 42.80 -34.36 -2.32
C HIS A 165 43.55 -35.68 -2.14
N ARG A 166 42.86 -36.74 -1.69
CA ARG A 166 43.45 -38.06 -1.54
C ARG A 166 43.85 -38.58 -2.93
N PRO A 167 45.13 -38.91 -3.16
CA PRO A 167 45.56 -39.44 -4.45
C PRO A 167 44.75 -40.70 -4.77
N VAL A 168 43.98 -40.65 -5.86
CA VAL A 168 43.22 -41.79 -6.34
C VAL A 168 44.22 -42.89 -6.64
N ARG A 169 44.30 -43.90 -5.76
CA ARG A 169 45.03 -45.12 -6.05
C ARG A 169 44.28 -45.81 -7.17
N ARG A 170 44.70 -45.57 -8.41
CA ARG A 170 44.36 -46.47 -9.51
C ARG A 170 44.88 -47.84 -9.09
N ALA A 171 43.94 -48.74 -8.79
CA ALA A 171 44.27 -50.16 -8.74
C ALA A 171 45.00 -50.46 -10.05
N GLY A 172 46.23 -50.93 -9.93
CA GLY A 172 46.94 -51.50 -11.08
C GLY A 172 46.06 -52.60 -11.70
N PRO A 173 46.19 -52.86 -13.00
CA PRO A 173 45.36 -53.84 -13.70
C PRO A 173 45.66 -55.25 -13.15
N GLU A 174 44.96 -55.64 -12.08
CA GLU A 174 44.99 -56.99 -11.54
C GLU A 174 44.05 -57.86 -12.35
N GLN A 175 44.70 -58.62 -13.23
CA GLN A 175 44.41 -59.96 -13.72
C GLN A 175 43.17 -60.67 -13.14
N PRO A 176 42.29 -61.24 -13.99
CA PRO A 176 41.05 -61.87 -13.58
C PRO A 176 41.33 -63.16 -12.78
N GLN A 177 41.12 -63.12 -11.46
CA GLN A 177 40.99 -64.33 -10.67
C GLN A 177 39.52 -64.76 -10.64
N SER A 178 39.33 -66.03 -10.97
CA SER A 178 38.08 -66.74 -11.17
C SER A 178 37.15 -66.64 -9.96
N LEU A 179 35.88 -66.33 -10.26
CA LEU A 179 34.73 -66.53 -9.38
C LEU A 179 34.73 -67.96 -8.84
N ASP A 180 34.82 -68.09 -7.51
CA ASP A 180 34.39 -69.31 -6.83
C ASP A 180 33.14 -68.99 -6.01
N LEU A 181 32.03 -69.54 -6.48
CA LEU A 181 30.69 -69.42 -5.92
C LEU A 181 30.65 -70.17 -4.58
N ARG A 182 30.53 -69.46 -3.46
CA ARG A 182 30.10 -70.08 -2.20
C ARG A 182 29.05 -69.25 -1.49
N ASN A 183 27.80 -69.67 -1.71
CA ASN A 183 26.63 -69.35 -0.90
C ASN A 183 26.81 -69.93 0.52
N PRO A 184 26.38 -69.20 1.56
CA PRO A 184 25.19 -69.63 2.33
C PRO A 184 24.31 -68.42 2.74
N SER A 185 23.02 -68.39 2.42
CA SER A 185 21.89 -68.94 3.21
C SER A 185 21.76 -68.45 4.67
N GLY A 186 21.07 -67.31 4.83
CA GLY A 186 20.09 -66.98 5.90
C GLY A 186 20.61 -66.35 7.21
N PRO A 187 19.73 -65.84 8.11
CA PRO A 187 18.32 -65.47 7.94
C PRO A 187 18.03 -63.98 8.26
N GLU A 188 16.78 -63.59 8.02
CA GLU A 188 16.15 -62.32 8.39
C GLU A 188 16.33 -61.95 9.87
N GLU A 189 16.81 -60.74 10.16
CA GLU A 189 16.50 -60.04 11.40
C GLU A 189 15.87 -58.68 11.07
N ALA A 190 14.57 -58.61 11.38
CA ALA A 190 13.80 -57.40 11.45
C ALA A 190 14.36 -56.47 12.53
N LEU A 191 14.84 -55.29 12.14
CA LEU A 191 15.09 -54.21 13.09
C LEU A 191 14.04 -53.09 12.93
N LYS A 192 13.31 -52.93 14.03
CA LYS A 192 12.24 -52.00 14.31
C LYS A 192 12.51 -50.56 13.90
N VAL A 193 11.50 -50.00 13.25
CA VAL A 193 11.04 -48.61 13.38
C VAL A 193 11.05 -48.19 14.85
N SER A 194 11.82 -47.15 15.18
CA SER A 194 11.60 -46.33 16.36
C SER A 194 11.66 -44.88 15.93
N GLY A 195 10.48 -44.29 15.76
CA GLY A 195 10.31 -42.85 15.77
C GLY A 195 10.68 -42.31 17.16
N ALA A 196 11.38 -41.18 17.15
CA ALA A 196 11.44 -40.28 18.29
C ALA A 196 11.17 -38.89 17.70
N ASP A 197 9.92 -38.49 17.86
CA ASP A 197 9.49 -37.11 17.76
C ASP A 197 10.18 -36.31 18.87
N ASP A 198 11.03 -35.35 18.52
CA ASP A 198 11.50 -34.30 19.41
C ASP A 198 10.83 -32.98 19.01
N PRO A 199 9.77 -32.53 19.70
CA PRO A 199 9.30 -31.17 19.61
C PRO A 199 10.09 -30.31 20.62
N LEU A 200 11.23 -29.78 20.20
CA LEU A 200 11.89 -28.72 20.94
C LEU A 200 11.09 -27.41 20.78
N VAL A 201 10.28 -27.18 21.80
CA VAL A 201 9.67 -25.91 22.18
C VAL A 201 10.75 -24.84 22.30
N GLY A 202 10.87 -23.98 21.30
CA GLY A 202 11.65 -22.75 21.33
C GLY A 202 10.73 -21.54 21.51
N LEU A 203 10.55 -21.12 22.77
CA LEU A 203 10.06 -19.78 23.12
C LEU A 203 10.90 -18.72 22.39
N ILE A 204 10.29 -17.90 21.54
CA ILE A 204 10.84 -16.59 21.20
C ILE A 204 9.82 -15.52 21.59
N THR A 205 10.17 -14.89 22.69
CA THR A 205 9.62 -13.68 23.28
C THR A 205 9.60 -12.54 22.27
N THR A 206 8.45 -11.88 22.17
CA THR A 206 8.29 -10.55 21.58
C THR A 206 9.09 -9.50 22.34
N PRO A 207 9.70 -8.53 21.65
CA PRO A 207 9.79 -7.19 22.18
C PRO A 207 8.73 -6.31 21.53
N ALA A 208 7.86 -5.78 22.38
CA ALA A 208 7.11 -4.57 22.12
C ALA A 208 8.10 -3.43 21.86
N ASN A 209 7.86 -2.64 20.81
CA ASN A 209 8.43 -1.31 20.70
C ASN A 209 7.28 -0.33 20.45
N GLU A 210 7.27 0.67 21.34
CA GLU A 210 6.48 1.90 21.35
C GLU A 210 6.71 2.76 20.10
#